data_AF-A0A1U7CY86-F1
#
_entry.id   AF-A0A1U7CY86-F1
#
_cell.length_a   1.000
_cell.length_b   1.000
_cell.length_c   1.000
_cell.angle_alpha   90.00
_cell.angle_beta   90.00
_cell.angle_gamma   90.00
#
_symmetry.space_group_name_H-M   'P 1'
#
loop_
_entity.id
_entity.type
_entity.pdbx_description
1 polymer ?
#
loop_
_entity_poly.entity_id
_entity_poly.type
_entity_poly.pdbx_seq_one_letter_code
_entity_poly.pdbx_strand_id
1 'polypeptide(L)'
;MDTTDLLMKFARIGARLKVADRPSRRFRAASGVITLDVRADRNGEFFEVVSPGGAAPEVAVLDVRPADRHLLLLVREGGEKHKFLCGHDERHWFVAAVPESAPVGTVRQAKEALKPAEVQVAQSHLGLRAEARNRRKNAAYRRQGEWFFLPVPGFAVDEGLVLRNEPLRRGNGGKPHWVEFCYRTGGETVYVCSRHPNGVTPSQHEKIIAGNPKAKGWGWQVMRRNPGVYVRGGVRHADHKTIVLHGWHRVLMNTEDQSRAMRNVAFLD
;
A
#
# COMPACT_ATOMS: atom_id res chain seq x y z
N MET A 1 11.02 23.91 10.47
CA MET A 1 10.14 22.90 11.09
C MET A 1 10.08 23.18 12.58
N ASP A 2 8.90 23.39 13.17
CA ASP A 2 8.77 23.36 14.63
C ASP A 2 8.72 21.89 15.09
N THR A 3 9.89 21.37 15.42
CA THR A 3 10.05 19.98 15.85
C THR A 3 9.29 19.70 17.15
N THR A 4 9.05 20.71 17.99
CA THR A 4 8.39 20.55 19.29
C THR A 4 6.90 20.27 19.12
N ASP A 5 6.19 21.05 18.29
CA ASP A 5 4.78 20.79 18.01
C ASP A 5 4.59 19.40 17.38
N LEU A 6 5.46 19.03 16.43
CA LEU A 6 5.40 17.73 15.76
C LEU A 6 5.58 16.56 16.75
N LEU A 7 6.58 16.63 17.62
CA LEU A 7 6.78 15.65 18.70
C LEU A 7 5.54 15.52 19.58
N MET A 8 4.93 16.65 19.97
CA MET A 8 3.73 16.65 20.78
C MET A 8 2.53 16.01 20.07
N LYS A 9 2.33 16.25 18.77
CA LYS A 9 1.23 15.60 18.02
C LYS A 9 1.40 14.08 17.92
N PHE A 10 2.62 13.59 17.68
CA PHE A 10 2.88 12.14 17.67
C PHE A 10 2.71 11.53 19.07
N ALA A 11 3.16 12.22 20.13
CA ALA A 11 2.94 11.77 21.50
C ALA A 11 1.45 11.65 21.85
N ARG A 12 0.59 12.54 21.32
CA ARG A 12 -0.87 12.49 21.52
C ARG A 12 -1.54 11.23 20.97
N ILE A 13 -0.95 10.57 19.96
CA ILE A 13 -1.46 9.27 19.48
C ILE A 13 -0.77 8.09 20.19
N GLY A 14 0.14 8.36 21.12
CA GLY A 14 0.97 7.39 21.82
C GLY A 14 2.19 6.94 21.02
N ALA A 15 2.60 7.69 20.00
CA ALA A 15 3.74 7.37 19.16
C ALA A 15 5.01 8.11 19.59
N ARG A 16 6.15 7.46 19.37
CA ARG A 16 7.47 8.09 19.42
C ARG A 16 7.82 8.61 18.04
N LEU A 17 8.44 9.79 17.97
CA LEU A 17 8.97 10.37 16.75
C LEU A 17 10.44 10.75 16.96
N LYS A 18 11.27 10.48 15.95
CA LYS A 18 12.63 11.01 15.84
C LYS A 18 12.76 11.79 14.55
N VAL A 19 13.26 13.01 14.66
CA VAL A 19 13.61 13.84 13.50
C VAL A 19 15.12 13.84 13.38
N ALA A 20 15.62 13.41 12.22
CA ALA A 20 17.04 13.35 11.94
C ALA A 20 17.38 14.29 10.77
N ASP A 21 18.42 15.09 10.97
CA ASP A 21 19.08 15.84 9.90
C ASP A 21 20.36 15.11 9.53
N ARG A 22 20.28 14.25 8.52
CA ARG A 22 21.44 13.48 8.03
C ARG A 22 21.39 13.41 6.51
N PRO A 23 22.54 13.58 5.83
CA PRO A 23 22.61 13.30 4.40
C PRO A 23 22.28 11.81 4.18
N SER A 24 21.25 11.55 3.40
CA SER A 24 20.85 10.20 2.99
C SER A 24 22.05 9.45 2.39
N ARG A 25 22.61 8.48 3.13
CA ARG A 25 23.73 7.64 2.64
C ARG A 25 23.30 6.48 1.75
N ARG A 26 21.99 6.26 1.55
CA ARG A 26 21.46 5.04 0.89
C ARG A 26 20.86 5.23 -0.49
N PHE A 27 20.67 6.46 -0.97
CA PHE A 27 20.09 6.68 -2.30
C PHE A 27 20.81 7.82 -3.04
N ARG A 28 21.75 7.45 -3.92
CA ARG A 28 22.16 8.31 -5.04
C ARG A 28 21.12 8.19 -6.15
N ALA A 29 19.94 8.76 -5.94
CA ALA A 29 18.98 9.05 -7.01
C ALA A 29 18.01 10.15 -6.55
N ALA A 30 18.12 11.30 -7.21
CA ALA A 30 17.16 12.41 -7.33
C ALA A 30 16.44 12.96 -6.06
N SER A 31 16.78 14.22 -5.75
CA SER A 31 16.00 15.25 -5.03
C SER A 31 15.78 15.09 -3.52
N GLY A 32 15.73 16.23 -2.82
CA GLY A 32 15.77 16.42 -1.36
C GLY A 32 14.55 15.95 -0.56
N VAL A 33 13.99 14.79 -0.91
CA VAL A 33 12.70 14.32 -0.41
C VAL A 33 12.76 13.92 1.06
N ILE A 34 11.80 14.39 1.88
CA ILE A 34 11.61 13.83 3.23
C ILE A 34 11.38 12.33 3.13
N THR A 35 12.15 11.55 3.88
CA THR A 35 11.78 10.15 4.13
C THR A 35 11.02 10.06 5.45
N LEU A 36 9.82 9.48 5.42
CA LEU A 36 9.02 9.14 6.58
C LEU A 36 8.84 7.61 6.63
N ASP A 37 9.29 7.00 7.72
CA ASP A 37 9.26 5.54 7.89
C ASP A 37 9.01 5.15 9.35
N VAL A 38 8.69 3.88 9.60
CA VAL A 38 8.62 3.29 10.94
C VAL A 38 9.86 2.45 11.19
N ARG A 39 10.59 2.78 12.25
CA ARG A 39 11.80 2.09 12.68
C ARG A 39 11.60 1.53 14.07
N ALA A 40 12.49 0.62 14.49
CA ALA A 40 12.48 0.06 15.83
C ALA A 40 13.84 0.23 16.49
N ASP A 41 13.84 0.44 17.81
CA ASP A 41 15.02 0.34 18.68
C ASP A 41 14.67 -0.45 19.95
N ARG A 42 15.58 -0.48 20.93
CA ARG A 42 15.39 -1.17 22.22
C ARG A 42 14.14 -0.74 23.01
N ASN A 43 13.59 0.43 22.72
CA ASN A 43 12.40 1.01 23.35
C ASN A 43 11.15 0.88 22.47
N GLY A 44 11.20 0.03 21.44
CA GLY A 44 10.10 -0.24 20.53
C GLY A 44 10.07 0.66 19.29
N GLU A 45 8.97 0.57 18.56
CA GLU A 45 8.76 1.28 17.30
C GLU A 45 8.69 2.81 17.48
N PHE A 46 9.13 3.53 16.46
CA PHE A 46 9.07 4.98 16.37
C PHE A 46 8.96 5.41 14.90
N PHE A 47 8.32 6.54 14.67
CA PHE A 47 8.35 7.22 13.38
C PHE A 47 9.69 7.93 13.23
N GLU A 48 10.33 7.79 12.06
CA GLU A 48 11.54 8.51 11.69
C GLU A 48 11.22 9.45 10.54
N VAL A 49 11.51 10.74 10.74
CA VAL A 49 11.48 11.75 9.68
C VAL A 49 12.92 12.17 9.41
N VAL A 50 13.40 11.94 8.20
CA VAL A 50 14.72 12.38 7.75
C VAL A 50 14.56 13.45 6.69
N SER A 51 15.17 14.61 6.90
CA SER A 51 15.26 15.68 5.90
C SER A 51 16.69 15.73 5.35
N PRO A 52 16.91 15.61 4.03
CA PRO A 52 18.21 15.89 3.43
C PRO A 52 18.45 17.40 3.43
N GLY A 53 19.58 17.86 3.96
CA GLY A 53 19.86 19.27 4.22
C GLY A 53 19.70 20.24 3.04
N GLY A 54 19.27 21.46 3.35
CA GLY A 54 19.30 22.63 2.46
C GLY A 54 18.07 23.52 2.58
N ALA A 55 16.88 22.94 2.40
CA ALA A 55 15.60 23.60 2.64
C ALA A 55 14.76 22.66 3.50
N ALA A 56 14.40 23.07 4.72
CA ALA A 56 13.57 22.26 5.59
C ALA A 56 12.15 22.21 4.98
N PRO A 57 11.68 21.06 4.49
CA PRO A 57 10.33 20.92 3.98
C PRO A 57 9.31 21.29 5.07
N GLU A 58 8.23 21.94 4.66
CA GLU A 58 7.19 22.39 5.58
C GLU A 58 6.34 21.17 5.96
N VAL A 59 6.50 20.72 7.20
CA VAL A 59 5.73 19.62 7.76
C VAL A 59 4.68 20.17 8.71
N ALA A 60 3.43 19.78 8.47
CA ALA A 60 2.29 20.16 9.29
C ALA A 60 1.42 18.94 9.60
N VAL A 61 0.82 18.89 10.79
CA VAL A 61 -0.17 17.87 11.13
C VAL A 61 -1.57 18.44 10.90
N LEU A 62 -2.33 17.84 9.99
CA LEU A 62 -3.65 18.31 9.59
C LEU A 62 -4.76 17.86 10.54
N ASP A 63 -4.65 16.64 11.08
CA ASP A 63 -5.66 16.05 11.95
C ASP A 63 -5.00 15.04 12.90
N VAL A 64 -5.46 14.98 14.15
CA VAL A 64 -4.97 14.06 15.18
C VAL A 64 -6.17 13.39 15.84
N ARG A 65 -6.18 12.05 15.82
CA ARG A 65 -7.23 11.22 16.41
C ARG A 65 -6.61 10.28 17.46
N PRO A 66 -6.44 10.75 18.71
CA PRO A 66 -5.83 9.96 19.79
C PRO A 66 -6.54 8.63 20.06
N ALA A 67 -7.87 8.62 20.09
CA ALA A 67 -8.67 7.42 20.33
C ALA A 67 -8.45 6.34 19.27
N ASP A 68 -8.21 6.74 18.02
CA ASP A 68 -7.86 5.83 16.94
C ASP A 68 -6.36 5.52 16.91
N ARG A 69 -5.52 6.30 17.60
CA ARG A 69 -4.05 6.34 17.46
C ARG A 69 -3.59 6.63 16.04
N HIS A 70 -4.19 7.64 15.40
CA HIS A 70 -3.87 8.04 14.02
C HIS A 70 -3.69 9.56 13.91
N LEU A 71 -2.84 10.00 12.98
CA LEU A 71 -2.73 11.40 12.56
C LEU A 71 -2.54 11.50 11.05
N LEU A 72 -2.91 12.64 10.48
CA LEU A 72 -2.68 12.97 9.07
C LEU A 72 -1.57 14.01 8.98
N LEU A 73 -0.47 13.65 8.32
CA LEU A 73 0.67 14.53 8.08
C LEU A 73 0.58 15.14 6.68
N LEU A 74 0.96 16.41 6.55
CA LEU A 74 1.21 17.11 5.30
C LEU A 74 2.69 17.46 5.23
N VAL A 75 3.31 17.13 4.10
CA VAL A 75 4.67 17.53 3.73
C VAL A 75 4.56 18.42 2.50
N ARG A 76 5.14 19.61 2.54
CA ARG A 76 5.29 20.48 1.38
C ARG A 76 6.75 20.59 1.00
N GLU A 77 7.01 20.34 -0.28
CA GLU A 77 8.36 20.35 -0.83
C GLU A 77 8.30 20.72 -2.30
N GLY A 78 9.17 21.65 -2.74
CA GLY A 78 9.24 22.03 -4.17
C GLY A 78 7.92 22.54 -4.77
N GLY A 79 6.99 23.06 -3.95
CA GLY A 79 5.65 23.47 -4.38
C GLY A 79 4.63 22.33 -4.46
N GLU A 80 5.04 21.07 -4.29
CA GLU A 80 4.15 19.91 -4.18
C GLU A 80 3.67 19.70 -2.73
N LYS A 81 2.56 18.96 -2.60
CA LYS A 81 1.94 18.61 -1.31
C LYS A 81 1.73 17.11 -1.24
N HIS A 82 2.41 16.45 -0.31
CA HIS A 82 2.23 15.02 -0.05
C HIS A 82 1.58 14.82 1.31
N LYS A 83 0.67 13.86 1.40
CA LYS A 83 -0.04 13.57 2.65
C LYS A 83 0.19 12.13 3.05
N PHE A 84 0.40 11.93 4.34
CA PHE A 84 0.69 10.61 4.91
C PHE A 84 -0.25 10.33 6.07
N LEU A 85 -0.94 9.19 6.01
CA LEU A 85 -1.65 8.65 7.15
C LEU A 85 -0.64 7.91 8.03
N CYS A 86 -0.39 8.43 9.22
CA CYS A 86 0.40 7.76 10.24
C CYS A 86 -0.56 7.16 11.27
N GLY A 87 -0.37 5.89 11.64
CA GLY A 87 -1.27 5.27 12.59
C GLY A 87 -0.75 3.99 13.19
N HIS A 88 -1.44 3.52 14.23
CA HIS A 88 -1.22 2.20 14.79
C HIS A 88 -2.29 1.26 14.28
N ASP A 89 -1.90 0.15 13.66
CA ASP A 89 -2.82 -0.92 13.34
C ASP A 89 -2.37 -2.26 13.92
N GLU A 90 -3.32 -2.97 14.52
CA GLU A 90 -3.11 -4.19 15.29
C GLU A 90 -1.96 -4.09 16.31
N ARG A 91 -0.74 -4.44 15.89
CA ARG A 91 0.48 -4.49 16.72
C ARG A 91 1.55 -3.50 16.31
N HIS A 92 1.42 -2.85 15.16
CA HIS A 92 2.49 -2.09 14.55
C HIS A 92 2.06 -0.69 14.15
N TRP A 93 3.00 0.26 14.24
CA TRP A 93 2.86 1.53 13.56
C TRP A 93 3.00 1.36 12.06
N PHE A 94 2.32 2.22 11.30
CA PHE A 94 2.43 2.28 9.86
C PHE A 94 2.40 3.73 9.37
N VAL A 95 2.95 3.91 8.17
CA VAL A 95 2.83 5.12 7.35
C VAL A 95 2.24 4.67 6.01
N ALA A 96 1.23 5.38 5.53
CA ALA A 96 0.67 5.17 4.20
C ALA A 96 0.58 6.50 3.46
N ALA A 97 1.15 6.57 2.26
CA ALA A 97 1.01 7.73 1.39
C ALA A 97 -0.42 7.81 0.84
N VAL A 98 -1.05 8.98 0.95
CA VAL A 98 -2.39 9.21 0.42
C VAL A 98 -2.27 9.78 -1.00
N PRO A 99 -3.01 9.26 -1.99
CA PRO A 99 -2.98 9.79 -3.35
C PRO A 99 -3.21 11.29 -3.40
N GLU A 100 -2.39 12.03 -4.15
CA GLU A 100 -2.46 13.49 -4.24
C GLU A 100 -3.76 13.97 -4.91
N SER A 101 -4.38 13.11 -5.74
CA SER A 101 -5.69 13.34 -6.35
C SER A 101 -6.84 13.38 -5.32
N ALA A 102 -6.65 12.82 -4.12
CA ALA A 102 -7.68 12.77 -3.10
C ALA A 102 -7.69 14.07 -2.25
N PRO A 103 -8.83 14.80 -2.19
CA PRO A 103 -8.95 16.02 -1.40
C PRO A 103 -9.12 15.69 0.10
N VAL A 104 -8.05 15.23 0.76
CA VAL A 104 -8.10 14.83 2.17
C VAL A 104 -7.60 15.94 3.11
N GLY A 105 -8.33 16.22 4.17
CA GLY A 105 -7.92 17.11 5.27
C GLY A 105 -8.06 16.48 6.66
N THR A 106 -8.59 15.26 6.75
CA THR A 106 -8.84 14.55 8.00
C THR A 106 -8.37 13.11 7.92
N VAL A 107 -8.06 12.50 9.07
CA VAL A 107 -7.75 11.06 9.19
C VAL A 107 -8.88 10.21 8.59
N ARG A 108 -10.14 10.61 8.78
CA ARG A 108 -11.30 9.90 8.22
C ARG A 108 -11.28 9.90 6.69
N GLN A 109 -11.02 11.05 6.07
CA GLN A 109 -10.92 11.17 4.61
C GLN A 109 -9.71 10.41 4.07
N ALA A 110 -8.56 10.44 4.77
CA ALA A 110 -7.38 9.67 4.39
C ALA A 110 -7.64 8.15 4.41
N LYS A 111 -8.31 7.65 5.47
CA LYS A 111 -8.73 6.23 5.54
C LYS A 111 -9.67 5.84 4.39
N GLU A 112 -10.55 6.73 3.96
CA GLU A 112 -11.45 6.48 2.82
C GLU A 112 -10.68 6.51 1.49
N ALA A 113 -9.80 7.49 1.29
CA ALA A 113 -9.01 7.66 0.07
C ALA A 113 -8.05 6.49 -0.20
N LEU A 114 -7.58 5.82 0.87
CA LEU A 114 -6.72 4.63 0.78
C LEU A 114 -7.48 3.35 0.38
N LYS A 115 -8.81 3.39 0.30
CA LYS A 115 -9.61 2.25 -0.13
C LYS A 115 -9.73 2.22 -1.65
N PRO A 116 -9.59 1.05 -2.28
CA PRO A 116 -9.91 0.86 -3.70
C PRO A 116 -11.35 1.25 -4.03
N ALA A 117 -11.59 1.62 -5.29
CA ALA A 117 -12.90 2.05 -5.75
C ALA A 117 -13.97 0.97 -5.52
N GLU A 118 -13.64 -0.30 -5.74
CA GLU A 118 -14.56 -1.43 -5.51
C GLU A 118 -14.97 -1.54 -4.03
N VAL A 119 -14.05 -1.23 -3.12
CA VAL A 119 -14.36 -1.20 -1.68
C VAL A 119 -15.34 -0.07 -1.39
N GLN A 120 -15.08 1.13 -1.90
CA GLN A 120 -15.95 2.29 -1.68
C GLN A 120 -17.36 2.05 -2.25
N VAL A 121 -17.46 1.45 -3.45
CA VAL A 121 -18.72 1.04 -4.07
C VAL A 121 -19.45 0.02 -3.22
N ALA A 122 -18.78 -1.04 -2.77
CA ALA A 122 -19.38 -2.07 -1.91
C ALA A 122 -19.91 -1.47 -0.59
N GLN A 123 -19.17 -0.53 0.02
CA GLN A 123 -19.61 0.15 1.23
C GLN A 123 -20.85 1.02 1.02
N SER A 124 -20.91 1.71 -0.12
CA SER A 124 -22.05 2.56 -0.49
C SER A 124 -23.29 1.73 -0.82
N HIS A 125 -23.15 0.63 -1.57
CA HIS A 125 -24.26 -0.30 -1.85
C HIS A 125 -24.87 -0.89 -0.57
N LEU A 126 -24.05 -1.17 0.44
CA LEU A 126 -24.49 -1.69 1.73
C LEU A 126 -24.96 -0.60 2.71
N GLY A 127 -24.96 0.68 2.31
CA GLY A 127 -25.42 1.79 3.15
C GLY A 127 -24.63 1.94 4.46
N LEU A 128 -23.35 1.58 4.47
CA LEU A 128 -22.56 1.59 5.71
C LEU A 128 -22.38 3.01 6.25
N ARG A 129 -22.73 3.21 7.53
CA ARG A 129 -22.45 4.45 8.26
C ARG A 129 -20.95 4.68 8.41
N ALA A 130 -20.55 5.95 8.56
CA ALA A 130 -19.15 6.38 8.59
C ALA A 130 -18.30 5.61 9.63
N GLU A 131 -18.85 5.34 10.81
CA GLU A 131 -18.18 4.62 11.89
C GLU A 131 -17.92 3.15 11.53
N ALA A 132 -18.81 2.53 10.75
CA ALA A 132 -18.65 1.16 10.29
C ALA A 132 -17.69 1.08 9.08
N ARG A 133 -17.67 2.12 8.24
CA ARG A 133 -16.85 2.15 7.03
C ARG A 133 -15.36 2.03 7.31
N ASN A 134 -14.87 2.49 8.46
CA ASN A 134 -13.43 2.48 8.79
C ASN A 134 -13.02 1.36 9.74
N ARG A 135 -13.94 0.45 10.09
CA ARG A 135 -13.59 -0.76 10.84
C ARG A 135 -12.79 -1.70 9.94
N ARG A 136 -11.83 -2.43 10.53
CA ARG A 136 -11.08 -3.50 9.84
C ARG A 136 -11.97 -4.63 9.33
N LYS A 137 -13.09 -4.85 10.01
CA LYS A 137 -14.14 -5.82 9.67
C LYS A 137 -15.46 -5.08 9.59
N ASN A 138 -16.12 -5.19 8.45
CA ASN A 138 -17.51 -4.79 8.27
C ASN A 138 -18.19 -5.74 7.28
N ALA A 139 -19.42 -5.44 6.87
CA ALA A 139 -20.15 -6.26 5.91
C ALA A 139 -19.57 -6.21 4.48
N ALA A 140 -18.86 -5.13 4.12
CA ALA A 140 -18.29 -4.95 2.80
C ALA A 140 -16.93 -5.63 2.63
N TYR A 141 -16.13 -5.74 3.69
CA TYR A 141 -14.78 -6.33 3.60
C TYR A 141 -14.22 -6.81 4.94
N ARG A 142 -13.15 -7.60 4.83
CA ARG A 142 -12.10 -7.76 5.86
C ARG A 142 -10.81 -7.09 5.41
N ARG A 143 -10.05 -6.51 6.32
CA ARG A 143 -8.76 -5.87 6.04
C ARG A 143 -7.66 -6.45 6.93
N GLN A 144 -6.50 -6.70 6.35
CA GLN A 144 -5.26 -7.06 7.05
C GLN A 144 -4.09 -6.37 6.35
N GLY A 145 -3.34 -5.52 7.08
CA GLY A 145 -2.31 -4.71 6.46
C GLY A 145 -2.85 -3.86 5.30
N GLU A 146 -2.15 -3.87 4.17
CA GLU A 146 -2.56 -3.19 2.93
C GLU A 146 -3.69 -3.91 2.16
N TRP A 147 -4.10 -5.11 2.57
CA TRP A 147 -5.03 -5.93 1.80
C TRP A 147 -6.47 -5.80 2.28
N PHE A 148 -7.38 -5.66 1.31
CA PHE A 148 -8.82 -5.74 1.45
C PHE A 148 -9.34 -7.03 0.81
N PHE A 149 -10.23 -7.72 1.54
CA PHE A 149 -10.87 -8.97 1.13
C PHE A 149 -12.37 -8.74 1.03
N LEU A 150 -12.90 -8.68 -0.18
CA LEU A 150 -14.30 -8.36 -0.46
C LEU A 150 -15.07 -9.66 -0.72
N PRO A 151 -16.12 -9.99 0.04
CA PRO A 151 -16.88 -11.22 -0.17
C PRO A 151 -17.52 -11.23 -1.56
N VAL A 152 -17.42 -12.36 -2.25
CA VAL A 152 -18.08 -12.60 -3.55
C VAL A 152 -19.04 -13.79 -3.42
N PRO A 153 -20.23 -13.59 -2.81
CA PRO A 153 -21.18 -14.67 -2.58
C PRO A 153 -21.63 -15.30 -3.90
N GLY A 154 -21.72 -16.63 -3.92
CA GLY A 154 -22.10 -17.39 -5.12
C GLY A 154 -21.01 -17.51 -6.18
N PHE A 155 -19.80 -17.00 -5.93
CA PHE A 155 -18.67 -17.20 -6.83
C PHE A 155 -18.24 -18.66 -6.85
N ALA A 156 -18.51 -19.35 -7.96
CA ALA A 156 -18.08 -20.71 -8.22
C ALA A 156 -16.73 -20.70 -8.93
N VAL A 157 -15.83 -21.60 -8.51
CA VAL A 157 -14.51 -21.79 -9.13
C VAL A 157 -14.37 -23.24 -9.55
N ASP A 158 -13.51 -23.48 -10.52
CA ASP A 158 -13.00 -24.83 -10.76
C ASP A 158 -12.03 -25.19 -9.63
N GLU A 159 -12.44 -26.12 -8.77
CA GLU A 159 -11.67 -26.55 -7.60
C GLU A 159 -10.32 -27.21 -8.01
N GLY A 160 -10.20 -27.73 -9.25
CA GLY A 160 -8.94 -28.27 -9.78
C GLY A 160 -7.88 -27.20 -10.06
N LEU A 161 -8.28 -25.93 -10.15
CA LEU A 161 -7.40 -24.78 -10.38
C LEU A 161 -7.11 -23.99 -9.09
N VAL A 162 -7.59 -24.47 -7.94
CA VAL A 162 -7.35 -23.82 -6.64
C VAL A 162 -5.95 -24.13 -6.15
N LEU A 163 -5.16 -23.07 -5.98
CA LEU A 163 -3.82 -23.12 -5.42
C LEU A 163 -3.89 -23.09 -3.90
N ARG A 164 -2.92 -23.73 -3.22
CA ARG A 164 -2.86 -23.81 -1.75
C ARG A 164 -1.60 -23.16 -1.22
N ASN A 165 -1.71 -22.46 -0.09
CA ASN A 165 -0.60 -21.79 0.58
C ASN A 165 0.13 -20.79 -0.33
N GLU A 166 -0.64 -19.96 -1.03
CA GLU A 166 -0.07 -18.96 -1.94
C GLU A 166 0.33 -17.68 -1.20
N PRO A 167 1.43 -17.01 -1.60
CA PRO A 167 1.78 -15.71 -1.08
C PRO A 167 1.05 -14.57 -1.84
N LEU A 168 0.46 -13.63 -1.11
CA LEU A 168 0.13 -12.30 -1.58
C LEU A 168 1.27 -11.35 -1.19
N ARG A 169 1.86 -10.66 -2.18
CA ARG A 169 3.03 -9.80 -1.98
C ARG A 169 2.76 -8.41 -2.54
N ARG A 170 3.20 -7.40 -1.79
CA ARG A 170 3.48 -6.07 -2.32
C ARG A 170 4.76 -6.14 -3.15
N GLY A 171 4.84 -5.45 -4.28
CA GLY A 171 6.11 -5.27 -5.00
C GLY A 171 7.20 -4.70 -4.07
N ASN A 172 8.47 -5.07 -4.30
CA ASN A 172 9.65 -4.63 -3.53
C ASN A 172 9.91 -5.28 -2.14
N GLY A 173 9.59 -6.58 -1.97
CA GLY A 173 10.22 -7.38 -0.91
C GLY A 173 9.58 -7.31 0.49
N GLY A 174 8.33 -6.88 0.57
CA GLY A 174 7.53 -6.98 1.80
C GLY A 174 7.28 -8.44 2.23
N LYS A 175 7.04 -8.67 3.53
CA LYS A 175 6.67 -10.00 4.02
C LYS A 175 5.33 -10.41 3.40
N PRO A 176 5.23 -11.63 2.82
CA PRO A 176 4.00 -12.07 2.17
C PRO A 176 2.89 -12.33 3.18
N HIS A 177 1.66 -12.05 2.78
CA HIS A 177 0.48 -12.63 3.40
C HIS A 177 0.27 -14.02 2.79
N TRP A 178 0.28 -15.07 3.62
CA TRP A 178 0.06 -16.44 3.18
C TRP A 178 -1.42 -16.77 3.22
N VAL A 179 -2.00 -17.08 2.07
CA VAL A 179 -3.41 -17.46 1.93
C VAL A 179 -3.54 -18.97 1.78
N GLU A 180 -4.50 -19.55 2.50
CA GLU A 180 -4.71 -20.99 2.52
C GLU A 180 -5.17 -21.53 1.15
N PHE A 181 -6.12 -20.84 0.52
CA PHE A 181 -6.63 -21.15 -0.82
C PHE A 181 -6.67 -19.90 -1.68
N CYS A 182 -6.19 -20.02 -2.91
CA CYS A 182 -6.12 -18.94 -3.89
C CYS A 182 -6.62 -19.42 -5.25
N TYR A 183 -7.41 -18.59 -5.90
CA TYR A 183 -7.90 -18.80 -7.26
C TYR A 183 -7.64 -17.53 -8.07
N ARG A 184 -7.04 -17.69 -9.25
CA ARG A 184 -6.64 -16.58 -10.12
C ARG A 184 -7.44 -16.65 -11.41
N THR A 185 -8.10 -15.56 -11.76
CA THR A 185 -8.88 -15.45 -13.00
C THR A 185 -8.30 -14.42 -13.93
N GLY A 186 -8.35 -14.70 -15.24
CA GLY A 186 -7.99 -13.72 -16.25
C GLY A 186 -6.52 -13.30 -16.19
N GLY A 187 -6.26 -12.09 -16.67
CA GLY A 187 -4.94 -11.52 -16.86
C GLY A 187 -4.53 -11.52 -18.33
N GLU A 188 -4.09 -10.35 -18.82
CA GLU A 188 -3.47 -10.23 -20.12
C GLU A 188 -2.06 -10.82 -20.04
N THR A 189 -1.72 -11.76 -20.93
CA THR A 189 -0.35 -12.24 -21.05
C THR A 189 0.56 -11.08 -21.39
N VAL A 190 1.58 -10.83 -20.58
CA VAL A 190 2.60 -9.80 -20.83
C VAL A 190 4.00 -10.40 -20.81
N TYR A 191 4.89 -9.77 -21.57
CA TYR A 191 6.32 -10.07 -21.57
C TYR A 191 7.04 -8.99 -20.76
N VAL A 192 7.75 -9.39 -19.70
CA VAL A 192 8.43 -8.50 -18.76
C VAL A 192 9.94 -8.67 -18.89
N CYS A 193 10.69 -7.58 -18.85
CA CYS A 193 12.14 -7.59 -18.67
C CYS A 193 12.57 -6.36 -17.88
N SER A 194 13.84 -6.25 -17.51
CA SER A 194 14.37 -5.10 -16.75
C SER A 194 14.12 -3.73 -17.40
N ARG A 195 13.95 -3.69 -18.73
CA ARG A 195 13.64 -2.47 -19.51
C ARG A 195 12.15 -2.20 -19.66
N HIS A 196 11.31 -3.22 -19.44
CA HIS A 196 9.86 -3.14 -19.50
C HIS A 196 9.24 -3.71 -18.21
N PRO A 197 9.46 -3.05 -17.06
CA PRO A 197 9.11 -3.57 -15.74
C PRO A 197 7.60 -3.55 -15.45
N ASN A 198 6.74 -3.11 -16.38
CA ASN A 198 5.28 -3.22 -16.26
C ASN A 198 4.68 -4.21 -17.28
N GLY A 199 5.55 -4.92 -18.00
CA GLY A 199 5.19 -5.82 -19.08
C GLY A 199 4.74 -5.09 -20.35
N VAL A 200 4.99 -5.73 -21.48
CA VAL A 200 4.42 -5.34 -22.79
C VAL A 200 3.50 -6.45 -23.28
N THR A 201 2.48 -6.08 -24.05
CA THR A 201 1.59 -7.06 -24.66
C THR A 201 2.35 -7.95 -25.66
N PRO A 202 1.82 -9.11 -26.07
CA PRO A 202 2.50 -9.97 -27.04
C PRO A 202 2.80 -9.22 -28.36
N SER A 203 1.86 -8.39 -28.83
CA SER A 203 2.05 -7.59 -30.05
C SER A 203 3.09 -6.48 -29.90
N GLN A 204 3.22 -5.87 -28.72
CA GLN A 204 4.28 -4.91 -28.43
C GLN A 204 5.65 -5.59 -28.31
N HIS A 205 5.71 -6.76 -27.68
CA HIS A 205 6.91 -7.59 -27.59
C HIS A 205 7.45 -7.96 -28.98
N GLU A 206 6.58 -8.41 -29.88
CA GLU A 206 6.92 -8.70 -31.27
C GLU A 206 7.47 -7.46 -32.00
N LYS A 207 6.83 -6.29 -31.86
CA LYS A 207 7.32 -5.03 -32.45
C LYS A 207 8.69 -4.63 -31.91
N ILE A 208 8.95 -4.82 -30.62
CA ILE A 208 10.25 -4.53 -30.00
C ILE A 208 11.33 -5.45 -30.56
N ILE A 209 11.05 -6.75 -30.68
CA ILE A 209 11.98 -7.72 -31.26
C ILE A 209 12.25 -7.42 -32.74
N ALA A 210 11.22 -7.05 -33.49
CA ALA A 210 11.34 -6.71 -34.91
C ALA A 210 12.16 -5.43 -35.13
N GLY A 211 11.92 -4.38 -34.31
CA GLY A 211 12.66 -3.12 -34.38
C GLY A 211 14.05 -3.17 -33.78
N ASN A 212 14.34 -4.15 -32.92
CA ASN A 212 15.65 -4.35 -32.32
C ASN A 212 15.93 -5.84 -32.08
N PRO A 213 16.63 -6.53 -33.01
CA PRO A 213 16.92 -7.95 -32.86
C PRO A 213 17.71 -8.32 -31.59
N LYS A 214 18.48 -7.40 -31.01
CA LYS A 214 19.20 -7.61 -29.74
C LYS A 214 18.25 -7.70 -28.54
N ALA A 215 16.98 -7.28 -28.68
CA ALA A 215 15.98 -7.34 -27.63
C ALA A 215 15.63 -8.77 -27.22
N LYS A 216 15.84 -9.77 -28.08
CA LYS A 216 15.64 -11.19 -27.72
C LYS A 216 16.42 -11.61 -26.46
N GLY A 217 17.60 -11.00 -26.23
CA GLY A 217 18.48 -11.31 -25.11
C GLY A 217 18.19 -10.56 -23.81
N TRP A 218 17.08 -9.81 -23.70
CA TRP A 218 16.79 -8.99 -22.51
C TRP A 218 16.26 -9.78 -21.31
N GLY A 219 16.20 -11.11 -21.39
CA GLY A 219 15.72 -11.96 -20.28
C GLY A 219 14.22 -11.84 -20.06
N TRP A 220 13.43 -11.98 -21.13
CA TRP A 220 11.98 -11.87 -21.05
C TRP A 220 11.34 -12.99 -20.22
N GLN A 221 10.38 -12.62 -19.38
CA GLN A 221 9.54 -13.54 -18.62
C GLN A 221 8.09 -13.34 -19.04
N VAL A 222 7.34 -14.45 -19.18
CA VAL A 222 5.90 -14.40 -19.45
C VAL A 222 5.18 -14.30 -18.10
N MET A 223 4.38 -13.26 -17.94
CA MET A 223 3.61 -12.96 -16.74
C MET A 223 2.15 -12.65 -17.12
N ARG A 224 1.25 -12.54 -16.14
CA ARG A 224 -0.16 -12.18 -16.37
C ARG A 224 -0.48 -10.88 -15.66
N ARG A 225 -0.80 -9.83 -16.42
CA ARG A 225 -1.17 -8.51 -15.91
C ARG A 225 -2.68 -8.42 -15.68
N ASN A 226 -3.11 -7.84 -14.56
CA ASN A 226 -4.52 -7.70 -14.13
C ASN A 226 -5.29 -9.01 -13.82
N PRO A 227 -4.68 -10.06 -13.21
CA PRO A 227 -5.46 -11.21 -12.77
C PRO A 227 -6.38 -10.81 -11.61
N GLY A 228 -7.65 -11.20 -11.67
CA GLY A 228 -8.50 -11.21 -10.49
C GLY A 228 -7.97 -12.26 -9.52
N VAL A 229 -7.67 -11.86 -8.29
CA VAL A 229 -7.21 -12.78 -7.24
C VAL A 229 -8.33 -12.98 -6.23
N TYR A 230 -8.67 -14.24 -5.98
CA TYR A 230 -9.72 -14.63 -5.05
C TYR A 230 -9.14 -15.60 -4.02
N VAL A 231 -9.53 -15.44 -2.76
CA VAL A 231 -9.00 -16.24 -1.66
C VAL A 231 -10.10 -16.67 -0.70
N ARG A 232 -9.90 -17.79 -0.01
CA ARG A 232 -10.74 -18.26 1.09
C ARG A 232 -9.89 -18.96 2.17
N GLY A 233 -10.47 -19.19 3.34
CA GLY A 233 -9.77 -19.84 4.45
C GLY A 233 -8.88 -18.88 5.25
N GLY A 234 -7.79 -19.39 5.82
CA GLY A 234 -6.87 -18.62 6.64
C GLY A 234 -5.98 -17.65 5.84
N VAL A 235 -5.83 -16.42 6.34
CA VAL A 235 -4.83 -15.45 5.86
C VAL A 235 -3.87 -15.13 6.99
N ARG A 236 -2.60 -15.49 6.82
CA ARG A 236 -1.55 -15.39 7.83
C ARG A 236 -0.49 -14.37 7.43
N HIS A 237 -0.06 -13.55 8.37
CA HIS A 237 1.05 -12.63 8.20
C HIS A 237 1.86 -12.58 9.49
N ALA A 238 3.18 -12.34 9.40
CA ALA A 238 4.05 -12.32 10.58
C ALA A 238 3.67 -11.19 11.56
N ASP A 239 3.21 -10.07 11.02
CA ASP A 239 2.98 -8.82 11.78
C ASP A 239 1.48 -8.60 12.08
N HIS A 240 0.59 -9.51 11.63
CA HIS A 240 -0.86 -9.37 11.81
C HIS A 240 -1.51 -10.63 12.35
N LYS A 241 -2.63 -10.46 13.06
CA LYS A 241 -3.41 -11.60 13.55
C LYS A 241 -4.05 -12.32 12.37
N THR A 242 -3.92 -13.65 12.32
CA THR A 242 -4.59 -14.48 11.32
C THR A 242 -6.09 -14.19 11.26
N ILE A 243 -6.60 -13.96 10.05
CA ILE A 243 -8.03 -13.84 9.79
C ILE A 243 -8.52 -15.08 9.04
N VAL A 244 -9.80 -15.38 9.18
CA VAL A 244 -10.47 -16.46 8.43
C VAL A 244 -11.54 -15.84 7.54
N LEU A 245 -11.51 -16.23 6.26
CA LEU A 245 -12.43 -15.79 5.23
C LEU A 245 -13.40 -16.92 4.90
N HIS A 246 -14.67 -16.72 5.25
CA HIS A 246 -15.74 -17.69 4.97
C HIS A 246 -16.29 -17.47 3.56
N GLY A 247 -16.05 -18.42 2.65
CA GLY A 247 -16.33 -18.25 1.23
C GLY A 247 -15.27 -17.44 0.48
N TRP A 248 -15.43 -17.34 -0.84
CA TRP A 248 -14.48 -16.63 -1.69
C TRP A 248 -14.55 -15.12 -1.49
N HIS A 249 -13.38 -14.50 -1.43
CA HIS A 249 -13.22 -13.06 -1.35
C HIS A 249 -12.28 -12.57 -2.44
N ARG A 250 -12.66 -11.51 -3.16
CA ARG A 250 -11.74 -10.80 -4.07
C ARG A 250 -10.71 -10.04 -3.25
N VAL A 251 -9.45 -10.20 -3.61
CA VAL A 251 -8.29 -9.52 -3.01
C VAL A 251 -8.06 -8.20 -3.74
N LEU A 252 -7.95 -7.12 -2.98
CA LEU A 252 -7.58 -5.80 -3.47
C LEU A 252 -6.52 -5.21 -2.54
N MET A 253 -5.51 -4.53 -3.10
CA MET A 253 -4.52 -3.79 -2.33
C MET A 253 -5.02 -2.35 -2.10
N ASN A 254 -4.57 -1.67 -1.04
CA ASN A 254 -4.83 -0.24 -0.85
C ASN A 254 -4.29 0.61 -2.02
N THR A 255 -4.67 1.88 -2.08
CA THR A 255 -4.31 2.80 -3.18
C THR A 255 -3.02 3.59 -2.92
N GLU A 256 -2.19 3.16 -1.98
CA GLU A 256 -0.96 3.85 -1.57
C GLU A 256 0.06 3.96 -2.71
N ASP A 257 0.11 2.95 -3.57
CA ASP A 257 0.88 2.86 -4.81
C ASP A 257 0.54 3.97 -5.83
N GLN A 258 -0.64 4.57 -5.74
CA GLN A 258 -1.08 5.65 -6.63
C GLN A 258 -0.48 7.01 -6.26
N SER A 259 0.15 7.14 -5.09
CA SER A 259 0.80 8.38 -4.66
C SER A 259 2.14 8.59 -5.38
N ARG A 260 2.41 9.85 -5.78
CA ARG A 260 3.70 10.25 -6.36
C ARG A 260 4.86 10.03 -5.40
N ALA A 261 4.63 10.21 -4.10
CA ALA A 261 5.61 9.93 -3.05
C ALA A 261 6.08 8.46 -3.04
N MET A 262 5.33 7.55 -3.70
CA MET A 262 5.65 6.12 -3.80
C MET A 262 5.87 5.63 -5.25
N ARG A 263 6.07 6.53 -6.22
CA ARG A 263 6.22 6.23 -7.68
C ARG A 263 7.34 5.26 -8.09
N ASN A 264 8.12 4.72 -7.16
CA ASN A 264 9.10 3.66 -7.42
C ASN A 264 8.57 2.24 -7.08
N VAL A 265 7.26 2.08 -6.86
CA VAL A 265 6.61 0.78 -6.65
C VAL A 265 5.89 0.35 -7.93
N ALA A 266 6.53 -0.49 -8.73
CA ALA A 266 5.92 -1.14 -9.88
C ALA A 266 5.26 -2.47 -9.45
N PHE A 267 4.08 -2.77 -10.00
CA PHE A 267 3.43 -4.07 -9.85
C PHE A 267 3.96 -5.02 -10.90
N LEU A 268 4.50 -6.14 -10.45
CA LEU A 268 4.78 -7.30 -11.28
C LEU A 268 4.25 -8.53 -10.54
N ASP A 269 3.20 -9.13 -11.09
CA ASP A 269 2.76 -10.52 -10.91
C ASP A 269 2.67 -11.16 -12.30
#